data_AF-A0A0S8L0P6-F1
#
_entry.id   AF-A0A0S8L0P6-F1
#
_cell.length_a   1.000
_cell.length_b   1.000
_cell.length_c   1.000
_cell.angle_alpha   90.00
_cell.angle_beta   90.00
_cell.angle_gamma   90.00
#
_symmetry.space_group_name_H-M   'P 1'
#
loop_
_entity.id
_entity.type
_entity.pdbx_description
1 polymer ?
#
loop_
_entity_poly.entity_id
_entity_poly.type
_entity_poly.pdbx_seq_one_letter_code
_entity_poly.pdbx_strand_id
1 'polypeptide(L)'
;MNALFVTKVLVSALAIAVATELAKKDVFWGAVLIALPLASILAMSWLYVETRDDALVTRFARDVLALLPVTLLFFAPFLLEPRTRLGFLPNLLIGTALLGIGVWGMRRVL
;
A
#
# COMPACT_ATOMS: atom_id res chain seq x y z
N MET A 1 -8.73 -13.96 -20.96
CA MET A 1 -7.78 -13.48 -19.92
C MET A 1 -6.45 -14.17 -20.16
N ASN A 2 -5.33 -13.42 -20.18
CA ASN A 2 -4.01 -14.03 -20.35
C ASN A 2 -3.58 -14.74 -19.05
N ALA A 3 -2.83 -15.84 -19.14
CA ALA A 3 -2.32 -16.58 -17.99
C ALA A 3 -1.52 -15.68 -17.04
N LEU A 4 -0.73 -14.75 -17.60
CA LEU A 4 0.02 -13.76 -16.83
C LEU A 4 -0.88 -12.90 -15.91
N PHE A 5 -2.04 -12.47 -16.42
CA PHE A 5 -2.98 -11.65 -15.64
C PHE A 5 -3.57 -12.45 -14.47
N VAL A 6 -3.93 -13.72 -14.69
CA VAL A 6 -4.42 -14.60 -13.62
C VAL A 6 -3.36 -14.79 -12.55
N THR A 7 -2.10 -15.02 -12.94
CA THR A 7 -0.98 -15.16 -12.01
C THR A 7 -0.78 -13.89 -11.16
N LYS A 8 -0.83 -12.70 -11.78
CA LYS A 8 -0.75 -11.42 -11.06
C LYS A 8 -1.79 -11.30 -9.96
N VAL A 9 -3.04 -11.64 -10.29
CA VAL A 9 -4.16 -11.59 -9.33
C VAL A 9 -3.94 -12.59 -8.20
N LEU A 10 -3.61 -13.85 -8.51
CA LEU A 10 -3.43 -14.89 -7.49
C LEU A 10 -2.29 -14.58 -6.52
N VAL A 11 -1.13 -14.13 -7.02
CA VAL A 11 0.01 -13.76 -6.16
C VAL A 11 -0.35 -12.56 -5.27
N SER A 12 -1.03 -11.56 -5.81
CA SER A 12 -1.42 -10.37 -5.05
C SER A 12 -2.45 -10.70 -3.96
N ALA A 13 -3.46 -11.52 -4.30
CA ALA A 13 -4.47 -11.98 -3.35
C ALA A 13 -3.86 -12.85 -2.24
N LEU A 14 -2.92 -13.73 -2.60
CA LEU A 14 -2.22 -14.58 -1.63
C LEU A 14 -1.38 -13.75 -0.65
N ALA A 15 -0.69 -12.71 -1.12
CA ALA A 15 0.07 -11.82 -0.24
C ALA A 15 -0.83 -11.17 0.83
N ILE A 16 -2.01 -10.67 0.42
CA ILE A 16 -2.99 -10.09 1.34
C ILE A 16 -3.54 -11.15 2.29
N ALA A 17 -3.92 -12.33 1.78
CA ALA A 17 -4.48 -13.41 2.60
C ALA A 17 -3.48 -13.92 3.65
N VAL A 18 -2.21 -14.10 3.28
CA VAL A 18 -1.17 -14.52 4.23
C VAL A 18 -0.98 -13.47 5.31
N ALA A 19 -0.94 -12.19 4.95
CA ALA A 19 -0.76 -11.11 5.91
C ALA A 19 -1.94 -11.01 6.90
N THR A 20 -3.18 -11.17 6.44
CA THR A 20 -4.36 -11.15 7.32
C THR A 20 -4.45 -12.38 8.21
N GLU A 21 -4.16 -13.58 7.68
CA GLU A 21 -4.14 -14.81 8.49
C GLU A 21 -3.02 -14.80 9.54
N LEU A 22 -1.87 -14.18 9.22
CA LEU A 22 -0.80 -14.02 10.19
C LEU A 22 -1.18 -13.00 11.27
N ALA A 23 -1.79 -11.87 10.90
CA ALA A 23 -2.25 -10.86 11.86
C ALA A 23 -3.27 -11.40 12.88
N LYS A 24 -4.10 -12.38 12.49
CA LYS A 24 -5.04 -13.07 13.39
C LYS A 24 -4.33 -13.94 14.44
N LYS A 25 -3.15 -14.46 14.12
CA LYS A 25 -2.34 -15.33 15.01
C LYS A 25 -1.35 -14.53 15.83
N ASP A 26 -0.68 -13.56 15.19
CA ASP A 26 0.29 -12.65 15.80
C ASP A 26 0.22 -11.29 15.07
N VAL A 27 -0.24 -10.28 15.80
CA VAL A 27 -0.44 -8.92 15.26
C VAL A 27 0.88 -8.30 14.80
N PHE A 28 1.99 -8.58 15.49
CA PHE A 28 3.30 -8.01 15.14
C PHE A 28 3.75 -8.53 13.77
N TRP A 29 3.72 -9.84 13.56
CA TRP A 29 4.16 -10.42 12.28
C TRP A 29 3.22 -10.09 11.13
N GLY A 30 1.91 -10.00 11.39
CA GLY A 30 0.96 -9.48 10.41
C GLY A 30 1.26 -8.03 10.01
N ALA A 31 1.56 -7.17 10.99
CA ALA A 31 1.94 -5.78 10.74
C ALA A 31 3.26 -5.66 9.96
N VAL A 32 4.27 -6.48 10.28
CA VAL A 32 5.53 -6.53 9.53
C VAL A 32 5.28 -6.86 8.06
N LEU A 33 4.48 -7.90 7.78
CA LEU A 33 4.17 -8.27 6.39
C LEU A 33 3.45 -7.17 5.62
N ILE A 34 2.50 -6.46 6.24
CA ILE A 34 1.81 -5.33 5.60
C ILE A 34 2.71 -4.11 5.44
N ALA A 35 3.63 -3.87 6.38
CA ALA A 35 4.57 -2.76 6.33
C ALA A 35 5.65 -2.94 5.25
N LEU A 36 5.94 -4.18 4.85
CA LEU A 36 6.79 -4.44 3.69
C LEU A 36 6.14 -3.85 2.42
N PRO A 37 6.92 -3.29 1.49
CA PRO A 37 6.40 -2.72 0.24
C PRO A 37 6.03 -3.82 -0.78
N LEU A 38 5.26 -4.83 -0.37
CA LEU A 38 4.90 -6.01 -1.18
C LEU A 38 4.19 -5.59 -2.47
N ALA A 39 3.25 -4.64 -2.37
CA ALA A 39 2.54 -4.10 -3.53
C ALA A 39 3.52 -3.43 -4.52
N SER A 40 4.49 -2.66 -4.02
CA SER A 40 5.51 -2.01 -4.85
C SER A 40 6.44 -3.03 -5.49
N ILE A 41 6.92 -4.04 -4.74
CA ILE A 41 7.77 -5.11 -5.25
C ILE A 41 7.06 -5.86 -6.39
N LEU A 42 5.81 -6.27 -6.17
CA LEU A 42 5.03 -6.97 -7.18
C LEU A 42 4.77 -6.08 -8.40
N ALA A 43 4.29 -4.85 -8.20
CA ALA A 43 4.00 -3.92 -9.30
C ALA A 43 5.26 -3.61 -10.15
N MET A 44 6.39 -3.33 -9.51
CA MET A 44 7.67 -3.08 -10.19
C MET A 44 8.16 -4.30 -10.96
N SER A 45 8.05 -5.49 -10.37
CA SER A 45 8.45 -6.75 -11.02
C SER A 45 7.63 -7.01 -12.28
N TRP A 46 6.31 -6.84 -12.19
CA TRP A 46 5.42 -7.01 -13.33
C TRP A 46 5.62 -5.96 -14.40
N LEU A 47 5.81 -4.70 -14.00
CA LEU A 47 6.12 -3.60 -14.90
C LEU A 47 7.38 -3.90 -15.71
N TYR A 48 8.46 -4.32 -15.04
CA TYR A 48 9.70 -4.69 -15.70
C TYR A 48 9.53 -5.88 -16.65
N VAL A 49 8.82 -6.93 -16.23
CA VAL A 49 8.58 -8.12 -17.06
C VAL A 49 7.88 -7.74 -18.37
N GLU A 50 6.95 -6.79 -18.32
CA GLU A 50 6.13 -6.37 -19.48
C GLU A 50 6.83 -5.33 -20.37
N THR A 51 7.59 -4.39 -19.79
CA THR A 51 8.18 -3.28 -20.55
C THR A 51 9.66 -3.47 -20.85
N ARG A 52 10.37 -4.25 -20.04
CA ARG A 52 11.84 -4.36 -20.03
C ARG A 52 12.56 -3.00 -19.95
N ASP A 53 11.90 -2.00 -19.35
CA ASP A 53 12.38 -0.61 -19.27
C ASP A 53 12.84 -0.28 -17.84
N ASP A 54 14.16 -0.26 -17.64
CA ASP A 54 14.79 0.07 -16.36
C ASP A 54 14.54 1.53 -15.94
N ALA A 55 14.45 2.46 -16.89
CA ALA A 55 14.23 3.87 -16.61
C ALA A 55 12.80 4.10 -16.09
N LEU A 56 11.82 3.44 -16.70
CA LEU A 56 10.44 3.44 -16.25
C LEU A 56 10.30 2.87 -14.84
N VAL A 57 10.92 1.72 -14.56
CA VAL A 57 10.87 1.07 -13.24
C VAL A 57 11.56 1.93 -12.17
N THR A 58 12.70 2.54 -12.50
CA THR A 58 13.43 3.44 -11.60
C THR A 58 12.62 4.69 -11.28
N ARG A 59 11.97 5.30 -12.29
CA ARG A 59 11.07 6.43 -12.07
C ARG A 59 9.90 6.05 -11.19
N PHE A 60 9.25 4.92 -11.47
CA PHE A 60 8.14 4.41 -10.67
C PHE A 60 8.55 4.18 -9.20
N ALA A 61 9.73 3.61 -8.94
CA ALA A 61 10.26 3.45 -7.59
C ALA A 61 10.49 4.78 -6.87
N ARG A 62 11.02 5.79 -7.57
CA ARG A 62 11.22 7.14 -7.01
C ARG A 62 9.89 7.81 -6.65
N ASP A 63 8.89 7.71 -7.53
CA ASP A 63 7.57 8.27 -7.30
C ASP A 63 6.86 7.58 -6.12
N VAL A 64 6.97 6.24 -6.03
CA VAL A 64 6.48 5.47 -4.87
C VAL A 64 7.15 5.92 -3.59
N LEU A 65 8.48 6.04 -3.56
CA LEU A 65 9.24 6.50 -2.39
C LEU A 65 8.81 7.92 -1.97
N ALA A 66 8.66 8.82 -2.94
CA ALA A 66 8.21 10.19 -2.66
C ALA A 66 6.81 10.20 -2.04
N LEU A 67 5.90 9.30 -2.45
CA LEU A 67 4.55 9.21 -1.91
C LEU A 67 4.47 8.53 -0.53
N LEU A 68 5.48 7.78 -0.08
CA LEU A 68 5.44 7.07 1.22
C LEU A 68 5.15 7.99 2.43
N PRO A 69 5.76 9.18 2.59
CA PRO A 69 5.42 10.08 3.70
C PRO A 69 3.94 10.52 3.67
N VAL A 70 3.35 10.64 2.48
CA VAL A 70 1.93 11.01 2.33
C VAL A 70 1.01 9.87 2.78
N THR A 71 1.42 8.60 2.62
CA THR A 71 0.61 7.47 3.09
C THR A 71 0.51 7.41 4.60
N LEU A 72 1.43 8.04 5.35
CA LEU A 72 1.36 8.16 6.81
C LEU A 72 0.10 8.90 7.29
N LEU A 73 -0.46 9.80 6.46
CA LEU A 73 -1.69 10.53 6.77
C LEU A 73 -2.88 9.59 6.98
N PHE A 74 -2.90 8.43 6.31
CA PHE A 74 -3.94 7.42 6.49
C PHE A 74 -3.99 6.88 7.92
N PHE A 75 -2.83 6.73 8.57
CA PHE A 75 -2.71 6.13 9.90
C PHE A 75 -2.98 7.12 11.04
N ALA A 76 -3.03 8.42 10.75
CA ALA A 76 -3.24 9.48 11.75
C ALA A 76 -4.50 9.27 12.64
N PRO A 77 -5.72 9.01 12.10
CA PRO A 77 -6.90 8.78 12.94
C PRO A 77 -6.79 7.52 13.80
N PHE A 78 -6.14 6.46 13.30
CA PHE A 78 -5.88 5.23 14.07
C PHE A 78 -4.91 5.47 15.23
N LEU A 79 -3.88 6.30 15.03
CA LEU A 79 -2.95 6.71 16.10
C LEU A 79 -3.64 7.55 17.19
N LEU A 80 -4.67 8.30 16.82
CA LEU A 80 -5.43 9.17 17.72
C LEU A 80 -6.63 8.48 18.38
N GLU A 81 -6.92 7.23 18.01
CA GLU A 81 -8.04 6.44 18.53
C GLU A 81 -8.16 6.46 20.07
N PRO A 82 -7.08 6.37 20.87
CA PRO A 82 -7.20 6.39 22.32
C PRO A 82 -7.78 7.71 22.89
N ARG A 83 -7.69 8.80 22.11
CA ARG A 83 -8.24 10.12 22.47
C ARG A 83 -9.61 10.36 21.86
N THR A 84 -9.79 9.98 20.59
CA THR A 84 -11.03 10.25 19.84
C THR A 84 -12.13 9.23 20.12
N ARG A 85 -11.76 8.01 20.57
CA ARG A 85 -12.65 6.85 20.79
C ARG A 85 -13.49 6.50 19.56
N LEU A 86 -13.00 6.86 18.37
CA LEU A 86 -13.65 6.52 17.11
C LEU A 86 -13.42 5.04 16.79
N GLY A 87 -14.48 4.36 16.36
CA GLY A 87 -14.38 2.98 15.88
C GLY A 87 -13.64 2.85 14.53
N PHE A 88 -13.52 1.62 14.04
CA PHE A 88 -12.82 1.31 12.79
C PHE A 88 -13.35 2.08 11.57
N LEU A 89 -14.67 2.11 11.34
CA LEU A 89 -15.27 2.76 10.16
C LEU A 89 -14.94 4.26 10.07
N PRO A 90 -15.18 5.08 11.11
CA PRO A 90 -14.80 6.49 11.07
C PRO A 90 -13.30 6.71 10.85
N ASN A 91 -12.44 5.93 11.52
CA ASN A 91 -10.99 6.03 11.35
C ASN A 91 -10.56 5.69 9.91
N LEU A 92 -11.17 4.67 9.30
CA LEU A 92 -10.94 4.28 7.92
C LEU A 92 -11.33 5.40 6.94
N LEU A 93 -12.52 5.99 7.13
CA LEU A 93 -13.02 7.06 6.25
C LEU A 93 -12.17 8.34 6.36
N ILE A 94 -11.87 8.76 7.59
CA ILE A 94 -11.03 9.94 7.84
C ILE A 94 -9.62 9.71 7.27
N GLY A 95 -9.03 8.53 7.51
CA GLY A 95 -7.69 8.20 7.02
C GLY A 95 -7.63 8.20 5.50
N THR A 96 -8.64 7.60 4.85
CA THR A 96 -8.76 7.58 3.39
C THR A 96 -8.93 8.99 2.82
N ALA A 97 -9.73 9.84 3.46
CA ALA A 97 -9.90 11.24 3.06
C ALA A 97 -8.59 12.04 3.17
N LEU A 98 -7.88 11.91 4.30
CA LEU A 98 -6.59 12.57 4.52
C LEU A 98 -5.54 12.12 3.51
N LEU A 99 -5.49 10.82 3.22
CA LEU A 99 -4.63 10.26 2.17
C LEU A 99 -4.96 10.88 0.81
N GLY A 100 -6.23 10.93 0.43
CA GLY A 100 -6.67 11.52 -0.84
C GLY A 100 -6.28 12.99 -0.99
N ILE A 101 -6.45 13.78 0.08
CA ILE A 101 -6.02 15.20 0.12
C ILE A 101 -4.50 15.30 -0.01
N GLY A 102 -3.75 14.47 0.71
CA GLY A 102 -2.29 14.46 0.66
C GLY A 102 -1.76 14.11 -0.74
N VAL A 103 -2.29 13.07 -1.37
CA VAL A 103 -1.95 12.69 -2.75
C VAL A 103 -2.30 13.81 -3.72
N TRP A 104 -3.44 14.45 -3.55
CA TRP A 104 -3.86 15.59 -4.37
C TRP A 104 -2.94 16.81 -4.22
N GLY A 105 -2.36 17.02 -3.05
CA GLY A 105 -1.30 18.00 -2.83
C GLY A 105 0.00 17.60 -3.54
N MET A 106 0.41 16.34 -3.37
CA MET A 106 1.67 15.81 -3.89
C MET A 106 1.74 15.78 -5.42
N ARG A 107 0.60 15.58 -6.10
CA ARG A 107 0.54 15.60 -7.58
C ARG A 107 0.97 16.92 -8.22
N ARG A 108 1.11 17.99 -7.42
CA ARG A 108 1.59 19.30 -7.89
C ARG A 108 3.12 19.42 -7.82
N VAL A 109 3.77 18.49 -7.12
CA VAL A 109 5.21 18.48 -6.83
C VAL A 109 5.93 17.42 -7.67
N LEU A 110 5.27 16.29 -7.95
CA LEU A 110 5.70 15.25 -8.88
C LEU A 110 5.21 15.53 -10.31
#